data_AF-A0A940SW15-F1
#
_entry.id   AF-A0A940SW15-F1
#
_cell.length_a   1.000
_cell.length_b   1.000
_cell.length_c   1.000
_cell.angle_alpha   90.00
_cell.angle_beta   90.00
_cell.angle_gamma   90.00
#
_symmetry.space_group_name_H-M   'P 1'
#
loop_
_entity.id
_entity.type
_entity.pdbx_description
1 polymer ?
#
loop_
_entity_poly.entity_id
_entity_poly.type
_entity_poly.pdbx_seq_one_letter_code
_entity_poly.pdbx_strand_id
1 'polypeptide(L)'
;MIVVEVWDTHLLAVSFRSYGARFIEKIKQIPGRKYIPDKKIWTVPFTTPVVNQLRDLYSEEVIVWDSQIGGEDTKGRVVMEEEWIKRMSDFLKLRGYSQQTRKAYVGQLRRFTA
;
A
#
# COMPACT_ATOMS: atom_id res chain seq x y z
N MET A 1 19.67 -3.57 -0.24
CA MET A 1 18.97 -3.26 -1.50
C MET A 1 17.56 -3.79 -1.38
N ILE A 2 16.60 -2.90 -1.56
CA ILE A 2 15.15 -3.15 -1.48
C ILE A 2 14.61 -2.94 -2.88
N VAL A 3 13.76 -3.86 -3.35
CA VAL A 3 13.09 -3.71 -4.65
C VAL A 3 11.61 -3.51 -4.37
N VAL A 4 11.04 -2.45 -4.94
CA VAL A 4 9.62 -2.13 -4.84
C VAL A 4 9.02 -2.12 -6.23
N GLU A 5 8.06 -3.01 -6.45
CA GLU A 5 7.40 -3.22 -7.73
C GLU A 5 5.87 -3.10 -7.59
N VAL A 6 5.19 -2.78 -8.70
CA VAL A 6 3.72 -2.75 -8.70
C VAL A 6 3.22 -4.20 -8.67
N TRP A 7 2.49 -4.55 -7.62
CA TRP A 7 1.94 -5.90 -7.45
C TRP A 7 0.59 -6.06 -8.15
N ASP A 8 -0.24 -5.03 -8.00
CA ASP A 8 -1.56 -4.89 -8.61
C ASP A 8 -1.87 -3.38 -8.67
N THR A 9 -3.02 -3.03 -9.25
CA THR A 9 -3.63 -1.71 -9.29
C THR A 9 -3.63 -0.98 -7.94
N HIS A 10 -3.59 -1.75 -6.85
CA HIS A 10 -3.86 -1.28 -5.49
C HIS A 10 -2.78 -1.66 -4.49
N LEU A 11 -1.76 -2.42 -4.91
CA LEU A 11 -0.74 -2.96 -4.00
C LEU A 11 0.65 -2.81 -4.61
N LEU A 12 1.62 -2.56 -3.75
CA LEU A 12 3.04 -2.64 -4.06
C LEU A 12 3.61 -3.90 -3.44
N ALA A 13 4.52 -4.57 -4.15
CA ALA A 13 5.32 -5.65 -3.63
C ALA A 13 6.71 -5.11 -3.24
N VAL A 14 7.13 -5.45 -2.03
CA VAL A 14 8.42 -5.08 -1.46
C VAL A 14 9.20 -6.37 -1.21
N SER A 15 10.37 -6.47 -1.81
CA SER A 15 11.27 -7.59 -1.64
C SER A 15 12.66 -7.13 -1.17
N PHE A 16 13.30 -7.96 -0.37
CA PHE A 16 14.60 -7.68 0.22
C PHE A 16 15.64 -8.64 -0.37
N ARG A 17 16.74 -8.09 -0.89
CA ARG A 17 17.86 -8.93 -1.37
C ARG A 17 18.64 -9.58 -0.22
N SER A 18 18.69 -8.92 0.93
CA SER A 18 19.25 -9.46 2.17
C SER A 18 18.23 -9.27 3.29
N TYR A 19 17.77 -10.38 3.87
CA TYR A 19 16.79 -10.38 4.95
C TYR A 19 17.49 -10.11 6.28
N GLY A 20 17.56 -8.84 6.65
CA GLY A 20 17.97 -8.41 7.98
C GLY A 20 16.76 -8.17 8.89
N ALA A 21 16.88 -8.49 10.18
CA ALA A 21 15.82 -8.24 11.17
C ALA A 21 15.33 -6.78 11.15
N ARG A 22 16.25 -5.81 10.98
CA ARG A 22 15.96 -4.38 10.85
C ARG A 22 14.97 -4.07 9.71
N PHE A 23 15.09 -4.74 8.56
CA PHE A 23 14.17 -4.53 7.42
C PHE A 23 12.77 -5.05 7.74
N ILE A 24 12.69 -6.21 8.39
CA ILE A 24 11.42 -6.81 8.79
C ILE A 24 10.72 -5.93 9.83
N GLU A 25 11.47 -5.35 10.77
CA GLU A 25 10.92 -4.44 11.77
C GLU A 25 10.39 -3.14 11.16
N LYS A 26 11.11 -2.56 10.19
CA LYS A 26 10.65 -1.37 9.44
C LYS A 26 9.35 -1.65 8.68
N ILE A 27 9.28 -2.70 7.87
CA ILE A 27 8.06 -2.99 7.07
C ILE A 27 6.85 -3.36 7.93
N LYS A 28 7.07 -3.91 9.13
CA LYS A 28 5.99 -4.22 10.07
C LYS A 28 5.27 -2.98 10.59
N GLN A 29 5.86 -1.78 10.46
CA GLN A 29 5.26 -0.50 10.86
C GLN A 29 4.25 0.03 9.84
N ILE A 30 4.30 -0.45 8.59
CA ILE A 30 3.43 0.03 7.51
C ILE A 30 2.05 -0.62 7.65
N PRO A 31 0.94 0.11 7.82
CA PRO A 31 -0.36 -0.52 7.90
C PRO A 31 -0.76 -1.20 6.58
N GLY A 32 -1.67 -2.15 6.66
CA GLY A 32 -2.07 -2.94 5.50
C GLY A 32 -1.01 -3.89 4.94
N ARG A 33 0.19 -3.99 5.54
CA ARG A 33 1.19 -4.98 5.10
C ARG A 33 0.67 -6.41 5.21
N LYS A 34 1.03 -7.23 4.23
CA LYS A 34 0.81 -8.69 4.24
C LYS A 34 2.03 -9.39 3.66
N TYR A 35 2.52 -10.41 4.35
CA TYR A 35 3.58 -11.27 3.82
C TYR A 35 2.96 -12.36 2.94
N ILE A 36 3.52 -12.58 1.75
CA ILE A 36 3.17 -13.68 0.84
C ILE A 36 4.33 -14.69 0.87
N PRO A 37 4.21 -15.80 1.61
CA PRO A 37 5.30 -16.76 1.82
C PRO A 37 5.80 -17.40 0.52
N ASP A 38 4.89 -17.79 -0.37
CA ASP A 38 5.20 -18.50 -1.61
C ASP A 38 6.15 -17.71 -2.51
N LYS A 39 6.00 -16.38 -2.51
CA LYS A 39 6.79 -15.46 -3.32
C LYS A 39 7.88 -14.75 -2.54
N LYS A 40 7.88 -14.90 -1.21
CA LYS A 40 8.78 -14.20 -0.29
C LYS A 40 8.77 -12.69 -0.52
N ILE A 41 7.58 -12.11 -0.59
CA ILE A 41 7.37 -10.67 -0.76
C ILE A 41 6.43 -10.13 0.31
N TRP A 42 6.58 -8.86 0.61
CA TRP A 42 5.61 -8.10 1.41
C TRP A 42 4.76 -7.25 0.49
N THR A 43 3.44 -7.39 0.55
CA THR A 43 2.53 -6.48 -0.14
C THR A 43 2.11 -5.37 0.81
N VAL A 44 2.11 -4.15 0.32
CA VAL A 44 1.62 -2.96 1.02
C VAL A 44 0.64 -2.18 0.13
N PRO A 45 -0.26 -1.36 0.69
CA PRO A 45 -1.16 -0.53 -0.10
C PRO A 45 -0.39 0.41 -1.04
N PHE A 46 -0.85 0.53 -2.29
CA PHE A 46 -0.28 1.49 -3.23
C PHE A 46 -0.93 2.87 -3.05
N THR A 47 -0.58 3.56 -1.97
CA THR A 47 -1.08 4.90 -1.63
C THR A 47 0.08 5.86 -1.39
N THR A 48 -0.16 7.17 -1.60
CA THR A 48 0.85 8.21 -1.36
C THR A 48 1.45 8.15 0.07
N PRO A 49 0.63 8.01 1.14
CA PRO A 49 1.16 7.93 2.50
C PRO A 49 2.13 6.77 2.69
N VAL A 50 1.77 5.57 2.20
CA VAL A 50 2.60 4.37 2.31
C VAL A 50 3.89 4.49 1.49
N VAL A 51 3.82 5.07 0.28
CA VAL A 51 5.01 5.30 -0.55
C VAL A 51 5.97 6.28 0.12
N ASN A 52 5.46 7.36 0.72
CA ASN A 52 6.27 8.30 1.48
C ASN A 52 6.86 7.62 2.73
N GLN A 53 6.07 6.85 3.46
CA GLN A 53 6.54 6.10 4.63
C GLN A 53 7.64 5.09 4.27
N LEU A 54 7.54 4.41 3.12
CA LEU A 54 8.60 3.55 2.60
C LEU A 54 9.89 4.33 2.33
N ARG A 55 9.77 5.50 1.70
CA ARG A 55 10.92 6.37 1.42
C ARG A 55 11.59 6.87 2.70
N ASP A 56 10.80 7.21 3.71
CA ASP A 56 11.30 7.70 5.00
C ASP A 56 11.95 6.59 5.81
N LEU A 57 11.28 5.43 5.95
CA LEU A 57 11.77 4.28 6.70
C LEU A 57 13.07 3.71 6.14
N TYR A 58 13.24 3.78 4.82
CA TYR A 58 14.40 3.22 4.12
C TYR A 58 15.31 4.29 3.48
N SER A 59 15.31 5.49 4.03
CA SER A 59 16.08 6.64 3.51
C SER A 59 17.60 6.41 3.48
N GLU A 60 18.12 5.56 4.35
CA GLU A 60 19.54 5.18 4.42
C GLU A 60 19.89 4.02 3.46
N GLU A 61 18.91 3.40 2.82
CA GLU A 61 19.08 2.20 2.03
C GLU A 61 18.77 2.43 0.55
N VAL A 62 19.45 1.69 -0.33
CA VAL A 62 19.17 1.75 -1.76
C VAL A 62 17.85 1.06 -2.05
N ILE A 63 16.83 1.87 -2.37
CA ILE A 63 15.52 1.43 -2.86
C ILE A 63 15.52 1.52 -4.39
N VAL A 64 15.27 0.38 -5.04
CA VAL A 64 15.04 0.30 -6.47
C VAL A 64 13.54 0.29 -6.69
N TRP A 65 13.01 1.40 -7.19
CA TRP A 65 11.62 1.53 -7.57
C TRP A 65 11.44 1.08 -9.02
N ASP A 66 10.37 0.34 -9.28
CA ASP A 66 9.91 0.10 -10.65
C ASP A 66 9.74 1.44 -11.38
N SER A 67 10.08 1.48 -12.66
CA SER A 67 10.01 2.68 -13.52
C SER A 67 8.60 3.28 -13.54
N GLN A 68 7.58 2.46 -13.28
CA GLN A 68 6.19 2.88 -13.15
C GLN A 68 5.87 3.68 -11.88
N ILE A 69 6.76 3.69 -10.89
CA ILE A 69 6.59 4.38 -9.60
C ILE A 69 7.46 5.66 -9.54
N GLY A 70 8.57 5.70 -10.29
CA GLY A 70 9.57 6.77 -10.24
C GLY A 70 9.33 7.99 -11.13
N GLY A 71 8.31 7.98 -11.99
CA GLY A 71 7.99 9.11 -12.89
C GLY A 71 6.95 10.08 -12.32
N GLU A 72 6.97 11.33 -12.80
CA GLU A 72 5.90 12.34 -12.56
C GLU A 72 4.48 11.82 -12.92
N ASP A 73 4.39 10.75 -13.71
CA ASP A 73 3.19 10.02 -14.11
C ASP A 73 2.50 9.22 -12.98
N THR A 74 3.07 9.15 -11.78
CA THR A 74 2.39 8.51 -10.63
C THR A 74 1.11 9.24 -10.21
N LYS A 75 0.94 10.52 -10.59
CA LYS A 75 -0.27 11.31 -10.29
C LYS A 75 -1.57 10.69 -10.82
N GLY A 76 -1.52 9.85 -11.86
CA GLY A 76 -2.70 9.17 -12.41
C GLY A 76 -2.96 7.76 -11.87
N ARG A 77 -1.99 7.13 -11.19
CA ARG A 77 -2.09 5.75 -10.70
C ARG A 77 -2.23 5.64 -9.19
N VAL A 78 -1.70 6.62 -8.45
CA VAL A 78 -1.96 6.73 -7.03
C VAL A 78 -3.39 7.26 -6.89
N VAL A 79 -4.34 6.34 -6.86
CA VAL A 79 -5.73 6.71 -6.60
C VAL A 79 -5.73 7.34 -5.21
N MET A 80 -6.14 8.61 -5.12
CA MET A 80 -6.22 9.32 -3.86
C MET A 80 -7.07 8.48 -2.90
N GLU A 81 -6.64 8.40 -1.64
CA GLU A 81 -7.30 7.59 -0.61
C GLU A 81 -8.81 7.90 -0.56
N GLU A 82 -9.16 9.17 -0.74
CA GLU A 82 -10.54 9.67 -0.83
C GLU A 82 -11.33 9.04 -1.98
N GLU A 83 -10.72 8.81 -3.13
CA GLU A 83 -11.38 8.19 -4.28
C GLU A 83 -11.66 6.71 -4.04
N TRP A 84 -10.75 5.97 -3.38
CA TRP A 84 -11.02 4.60 -2.94
C TRP A 84 -12.13 4.53 -1.92
N ILE A 85 -12.10 5.42 -0.92
CA ILE A 85 -13.13 5.53 0.10
C ILE A 85 -14.49 5.81 -0.55
N LYS A 86 -14.52 6.74 -1.52
CA LYS A 86 -15.75 7.11 -2.24
C LYS A 86 -16.28 5.93 -3.05
N ARG A 87 -15.43 5.29 -3.87
CA ARG A 87 -15.81 4.12 -4.69
C ARG A 87 -16.33 2.97 -3.83
N MET A 88 -15.67 2.68 -2.71
CA MET A 88 -16.12 1.66 -1.76
C MET A 88 -17.48 2.01 -1.15
N SER A 89 -17.66 3.25 -0.70
CA SER A 89 -18.93 3.72 -0.13
C SER A 89 -20.09 3.64 -1.14
N ASP A 90 -19.84 4.07 -2.39
CA ASP A 90 -20.81 4.03 -3.48
C ASP A 90 -21.18 2.58 -3.84
N PHE A 91 -20.19 1.69 -3.95
CA PHE A 91 -20.42 0.26 -4.20
C PHE A 91 -21.27 -0.39 -3.11
N LEU A 92 -20.94 -0.15 -1.84
CA LEU A 92 -21.70 -0.68 -0.70
C LEU A 92 -23.12 -0.11 -0.66
N LYS A 93 -23.30 1.17 -1.04
CA LYS A 93 -24.64 1.78 -1.16
C LYS A 93 -25.46 1.08 -2.24
N LEU A 94 -24.88 0.84 -3.41
CA LEU A 94 -25.54 0.15 -4.53
C LEU A 94 -25.92 -1.30 -4.18
N ARG A 95 -25.11 -1.97 -3.36
CA ARG A 95 -25.39 -3.32 -2.82
C ARG A 95 -26.45 -3.35 -1.71
N GLY A 96 -26.98 -2.19 -1.29
CA GLY A 96 -28.04 -2.10 -0.27
C GLY A 96 -27.55 -2.18 1.17
N TYR A 97 -26.25 -2.01 1.44
CA TYR A 97 -25.74 -2.05 2.81
C TYR A 97 -26.19 -0.83 3.64
N SER A 98 -26.45 -1.07 4.93
CA SER A 98 -26.84 -0.04 5.89
C SER A 98 -25.77 1.06 6.03
N GLN A 99 -26.17 2.24 6.50
CA GLN A 99 -25.23 3.34 6.75
C GLN A 99 -24.15 2.95 7.78
N GLN A 100 -24.52 2.19 8.81
CA GLN A 100 -23.56 1.71 9.82
C GLN A 100 -22.52 0.77 9.20
N THR A 101 -22.96 -0.16 8.34
CA THR A 101 -22.05 -1.10 7.66
C THR A 101 -21.10 -0.35 6.72
N ARG A 102 -21.61 0.60 5.94
CA ARG A 102 -20.76 1.45 5.08
C ARG A 102 -19.68 2.17 5.85
N LYS A 103 -20.02 2.81 6.98
CA LYS A 103 -19.06 3.47 7.86
C LYS A 103 -18.01 2.51 8.41
N ALA A 104 -18.41 1.30 8.82
CA ALA A 104 -17.49 0.29 9.34
C ALA A 104 -16.47 -0.15 8.28
N TYR A 105 -16.92 -0.46 7.06
CA TYR A 105 -16.04 -0.89 5.96
C TYR A 105 -15.13 0.24 5.48
N VAL A 106 -15.64 1.47 5.35
CA VAL A 106 -14.80 2.64 5.05
C VAL A 106 -13.75 2.86 6.14
N GLY A 107 -14.11 2.67 7.41
CA GLY A 107 -13.17 2.75 8.51
C GLY A 107 -12.09 1.67 8.48
N GLN A 108 -12.41 0.46 8.03
CA GLN A 108 -11.42 -0.60 7.79
C GLN A 108 -10.47 -0.22 6.64
N LEU A 109 -11.01 0.34 5.55
CA LEU A 109 -10.21 0.76 4.41
C LEU A 109 -9.21 1.85 4.80
N ARG A 110 -9.65 2.88 5.53
CA ARG A 110 -8.77 3.93 6.05
C ARG A 110 -7.63 3.37 6.89
N ARG A 111 -7.91 2.43 7.80
CA ARG A 111 -6.86 1.79 8.60
C ARG A 111 -5.91 0.92 7.78
N PHE A 112 -6.36 0.44 6.62
CA PHE A 112 -5.52 -0.30 5.71
C PHE A 112 -4.57 0.62 4.95
N THR A 113 -4.99 1.85 4.62
CA THR A 113 -4.27 2.82 3.77
C THR A 113 -3.51 3.93 4.49
N ALA A 114 -3.76 4.12 5.79
CA ALA A 114 -3.22 5.20 6.64
C ALA A 114 -1.72 5.19 6.88
#